data_AF-A0A821GCH3-F1
#
_entry.id   AF-A0A821GCH3-F1
#
_cell.length_a   1.000
_cell.length_b   1.000
_cell.length_c   1.000
_cell.angle_alpha   90.00
_cell.angle_beta   90.00
_cell.angle_gamma   90.00
#
_symmetry.space_group_name_H-M   'P 1'
#
loop_
_entity.id
_entity.type
_entity.pdbx_description
1 polymer ?
#
loop_
_entity_poly.entity_id
_entity_poly.type
_entity_poly.pdbx_seq_one_letter_code
_entity_poly.pdbx_strand_id
1 'polypeptide(L)'
;MKQELPFIYKPSSESSILRALLVFYPTDQDQTFQPEFRWLYRSWTEMMTYESSLWRTDLIVYANEYVSLFKDLDCTYDQIRNDSKEKPKCRVFPYIRIKDRQSKHEPSSKYQFIDNQNSKLLHEHLRTYGYIDSINTVFEYYLSFSMYDYILRTDMDCFLTHNFAHYVPYNNSLLVGRGGYSTAFNSKRLKRIAHNMNWTYADKNSLGSTWYGPSSMAHRLANYTLQAMLYLSINEFTTPEREQKLGVMLWPEWHYGVLLLYGGHLAINHLIASENFNIGLADQLLDQGVTSKDKTDIDKNLRLHLHCWHGDEPFSKFAFKAGKYNVIQPSSLISDTSASGYAMRIALESKLMTLEQLKQKLIDIKK
;
A
#
# COMPACT_ATOMS: atom_id res chain seq x y z
N MET A 1 19.87 5.98 -26.26
CA MET A 1 19.68 7.07 -25.28
C MET A 1 19.44 6.43 -23.92
N LYS A 2 20.33 6.66 -22.95
CA LYS A 2 20.21 6.13 -21.60
C LYS A 2 18.97 6.74 -20.94
N GLN A 3 17.98 5.91 -20.62
CA GLN A 3 16.83 6.33 -19.81
C GLN A 3 17.31 6.34 -18.35
N GLU A 4 17.94 7.44 -17.95
CA GLU A 4 18.05 7.77 -16.53
C GLU A 4 16.62 7.87 -15.99
N LEU A 5 16.21 6.95 -15.12
CA LEU A 5 14.95 7.08 -14.40
C LEU A 5 15.27 7.87 -13.13
N PRO A 6 14.83 9.13 -13.01
CA PRO A 6 15.34 10.05 -11.99
C PRO A 6 15.04 9.64 -10.53
N PHE A 7 14.24 8.59 -10.33
CA PHE A 7 13.70 8.22 -9.02
C PHE A 7 14.11 6.84 -8.53
N ILE A 8 14.62 5.97 -9.41
CA ILE A 8 14.98 4.59 -9.07
C ILE A 8 16.33 4.23 -9.66
N TYR A 9 17.02 3.32 -9.00
CA TYR A 9 18.23 2.72 -9.54
C TYR A 9 18.23 1.22 -9.28
N LYS A 10 19.00 0.51 -10.11
CA LYS A 10 19.30 -0.90 -9.91
C LYS A 10 20.61 -1.00 -9.11
N PRO A 11 20.56 -1.46 -7.84
CA PRO A 11 21.76 -1.66 -7.03
C PRO A 11 22.72 -2.68 -7.65
N SER A 12 23.97 -2.67 -7.18
CA SER A 12 24.96 -3.69 -7.54
C SER A 12 24.44 -5.09 -7.21
N SER A 13 24.85 -6.09 -7.98
CA SER A 13 24.53 -7.50 -7.71
C SER A 13 25.04 -7.99 -6.36
N GLU A 14 26.00 -7.28 -5.76
CA GLU A 14 26.59 -7.59 -4.45
C GLU A 14 25.89 -6.90 -3.28
N SER A 15 24.94 -6.00 -3.54
CA SER A 15 24.21 -5.28 -2.49
C SER A 15 23.18 -6.18 -1.81
N SER A 16 23.31 -6.36 -0.50
CA SER A 16 22.27 -6.96 0.35
C SER A 16 21.22 -5.91 0.69
N ILE A 17 19.94 -6.21 0.47
CA ILE A 17 18.83 -5.29 0.72
C ILE A 17 17.67 -6.02 1.40
N LEU A 18 17.17 -5.44 2.48
CA LEU A 18 15.98 -5.88 3.19
C LEU A 18 14.80 -4.98 2.85
N ARG A 19 13.71 -5.61 2.40
CA ARG A 19 12.46 -4.92 2.06
C ARG A 19 11.27 -5.55 2.75
N ALA A 20 10.23 -4.76 2.95
CA ALA A 20 8.93 -5.26 3.39
C ALA A 20 7.79 -4.64 2.59
N LEU A 21 6.76 -5.43 2.31
CA LEU A 21 5.47 -4.96 1.85
C LEU A 21 4.57 -4.81 3.08
N LEU A 22 3.96 -3.65 3.29
CA LEU A 22 3.08 -3.39 4.42
C LEU A 22 1.63 -3.30 3.92
N VAL A 23 0.75 -4.14 4.46
CA VAL A 23 -0.69 -4.11 4.19
C VAL A 23 -1.51 -4.28 5.47
N PHE A 24 -2.71 -3.70 5.48
CA PHE A 24 -3.72 -3.97 6.49
C PHE A 24 -4.78 -4.92 5.93
N TYR A 25 -5.12 -5.98 6.66
CA TYR A 25 -6.11 -6.99 6.30
C TYR A 25 -7.29 -6.96 7.29
N PRO A 26 -8.48 -6.48 6.87
CA PRO A 26 -9.67 -6.45 7.71
C PRO A 26 -10.34 -7.84 7.71
N THR A 27 -10.08 -8.64 8.72
CA THR A 27 -10.59 -10.03 8.82
C THR A 27 -12.12 -10.11 8.89
N ASP A 28 -12.80 -9.04 9.34
CA ASP A 28 -14.26 -8.92 9.34
C ASP A 28 -14.85 -8.77 7.92
N GLN A 29 -14.00 -8.62 6.90
CA GLN A 29 -14.36 -8.52 5.48
C GLN A 29 -13.63 -9.56 4.63
N ASP A 30 -13.30 -10.73 5.21
CA ASP A 30 -12.52 -11.81 4.57
C ASP A 30 -13.06 -12.17 3.17
N GLN A 31 -14.38 -12.32 2.99
CA GLN A 31 -14.98 -12.62 1.68
C GLN A 31 -14.62 -11.59 0.59
N THR A 32 -14.46 -10.32 0.98
CA THR A 32 -14.10 -9.24 0.07
C THR A 32 -12.61 -9.23 -0.23
N PHE A 33 -11.76 -9.44 0.78
CA PHE A 33 -10.33 -9.19 0.70
C PHE A 33 -9.47 -10.44 0.54
N GLN A 34 -9.97 -11.62 0.84
CA GLN A 34 -9.26 -12.87 0.61
C GLN A 34 -8.85 -13.05 -0.87
N PRO A 35 -9.70 -12.80 -1.88
CA PRO A 35 -9.26 -12.86 -3.27
C PRO A 35 -8.13 -11.87 -3.57
N GLU A 36 -8.18 -10.69 -2.94
CA GLU A 36 -7.19 -9.62 -3.16
C GLU A 36 -5.84 -9.96 -2.53
N PHE A 37 -5.87 -10.41 -1.29
CA PHE A 37 -4.70 -10.89 -0.59
C PHE A 37 -4.01 -12.05 -1.33
N ARG A 38 -4.79 -12.96 -1.93
CA ARG A 38 -4.25 -14.08 -2.71
C ARG A 38 -3.51 -13.60 -3.96
N TRP A 39 -4.05 -12.65 -4.72
CA TRP A 39 -3.31 -12.12 -5.89
C TRP A 39 -2.11 -11.29 -5.47
N LEU A 40 -2.18 -10.57 -4.35
CA LEU A 40 -1.05 -9.80 -3.84
C LEU A 40 0.08 -10.76 -3.45
N TYR A 41 -0.24 -11.79 -2.67
CA TYR A 41 0.68 -12.87 -2.30
C TYR A 41 1.29 -13.55 -3.53
N ARG A 42 0.46 -13.86 -4.55
CA ARG A 42 0.95 -14.45 -5.80
C ARG A 42 1.86 -13.51 -6.57
N SER A 43 1.54 -12.21 -6.66
CA SER A 43 2.39 -11.20 -7.32
C SER A 43 3.71 -10.99 -6.59
N TRP A 44 3.70 -11.04 -5.25
CA TRP A 44 4.90 -10.97 -4.42
C TRP A 44 5.82 -12.15 -4.64
N THR A 45 5.28 -13.37 -4.63
CA THR A 45 6.07 -14.59 -4.94
C THR A 45 6.58 -14.60 -6.37
N GLU A 46 5.78 -14.13 -7.35
CA GLU A 46 6.24 -13.96 -8.74
C GLU A 46 7.40 -12.97 -8.83
N MET A 47 7.26 -11.78 -8.25
CA MET A 47 8.29 -10.74 -8.28
C MET A 47 9.61 -11.28 -7.72
N MET A 48 9.55 -12.05 -6.63
CA MET A 48 10.73 -12.62 -5.99
C MET A 48 11.49 -13.65 -6.85
N THR A 49 10.90 -14.21 -7.91
CA THR A 49 11.65 -15.08 -8.84
C THR A 49 12.67 -14.32 -9.69
N TYR A 50 12.51 -12.99 -9.78
CA TYR A 50 13.42 -12.08 -10.48
C TYR A 50 14.36 -11.33 -9.52
N GLU A 51 14.15 -11.47 -8.22
CA GLU A 51 14.87 -10.72 -7.20
C GLU A 51 16.28 -11.31 -6.97
N SER A 52 17.28 -10.44 -6.79
CA SER A 52 18.65 -10.83 -6.43
C SER A 52 18.70 -11.81 -5.24
N SER A 53 19.60 -12.79 -5.28
CA SER A 53 19.78 -13.77 -4.20
C SER A 53 20.22 -13.13 -2.87
N LEU A 54 20.71 -11.89 -2.89
CA LEU A 54 21.10 -11.12 -1.72
C LEU A 54 19.97 -10.23 -1.16
N TRP A 55 18.84 -10.14 -1.85
CA TRP A 55 17.70 -9.36 -1.39
C TRP A 55 16.69 -10.26 -0.69
N ARG A 56 15.94 -9.65 0.22
CA ARG A 56 14.85 -10.29 0.96
C ARG A 56 13.69 -9.34 1.04
N THR A 57 12.51 -9.79 0.61
CA THR A 57 11.29 -8.98 0.68
C THR A 57 10.23 -9.73 1.49
N ASP A 58 9.96 -9.31 2.73
CA ASP A 58 8.89 -9.90 3.54
C ASP A 58 7.53 -9.28 3.19
N LEU A 59 6.45 -10.02 3.45
CA LEU A 59 5.09 -9.49 3.44
C LEU A 59 4.63 -9.32 4.90
N ILE A 60 4.42 -8.08 5.33
CA ILE A 60 3.93 -7.75 6.68
C ILE A 60 2.46 -7.37 6.59
N VAL A 61 1.65 -8.08 7.37
CA VAL A 61 0.20 -7.97 7.41
C VAL A 61 -0.22 -7.57 8.82
N TYR A 62 -1.00 -6.50 8.92
CA TYR A 62 -1.67 -6.13 10.16
C TYR A 62 -3.12 -6.57 10.09
N ALA A 63 -3.57 -7.37 11.07
CA ALA A 63 -4.91 -7.97 11.04
C ALA A 63 -5.52 -8.08 12.44
N ASN A 64 -6.83 -7.98 12.56
CA ASN A 64 -7.53 -8.17 13.84
C ASN A 64 -7.34 -9.58 14.41
N GLU A 65 -7.35 -10.59 13.54
CA GLU A 65 -7.30 -11.99 13.93
C GLU A 65 -6.32 -12.77 13.06
N TYR A 66 -5.73 -13.81 13.64
CA TYR A 66 -4.90 -14.76 12.91
C TYR A 66 -5.77 -15.89 12.33
N VAL A 67 -6.45 -15.60 11.23
CA VAL A 67 -7.42 -16.48 10.55
C VAL A 67 -6.75 -17.65 9.81
N SER A 68 -7.54 -18.65 9.39
CA SER A 68 -7.06 -19.86 8.70
C SER A 68 -6.27 -19.55 7.44
N LEU A 69 -6.64 -18.52 6.68
CA LEU A 69 -5.90 -18.06 5.49
C LEU A 69 -4.41 -17.90 5.77
N PHE A 70 -4.05 -17.29 6.91
CA PHE A 70 -2.64 -17.05 7.26
C PHE A 70 -1.93 -18.31 7.74
N LYS A 71 -2.64 -19.20 8.44
CA LYS A 71 -2.11 -20.50 8.88
C LYS A 71 -1.79 -21.39 7.68
N ASP A 72 -2.71 -21.46 6.74
CA ASP A 72 -2.58 -22.29 5.53
C ASP A 72 -1.50 -21.77 4.57
N LEU A 73 -1.17 -20.47 4.66
CA LEU A 73 -0.05 -19.84 3.93
C LEU A 73 1.28 -19.86 4.71
N ASP A 74 1.33 -20.49 5.89
CA ASP A 74 2.51 -20.56 6.76
C ASP A 74 3.07 -19.17 7.14
N CYS A 75 2.18 -18.19 7.34
CA CYS A 75 2.57 -16.87 7.81
C CYS A 75 2.98 -16.92 9.29
N THR A 76 4.11 -16.34 9.68
CA THR A 76 4.52 -16.27 11.09
C THR A 76 3.71 -15.23 11.84
N TYR A 77 3.27 -15.56 13.07
CA TYR A 77 2.45 -14.68 13.89
C TYR A 77 3.28 -13.93 14.94
N ASP A 78 3.06 -12.62 15.04
CA ASP A 78 3.64 -11.69 16.01
C ASP A 78 5.18 -11.83 16.17
N GLN A 79 5.87 -11.93 15.04
CA GLN A 79 7.32 -12.11 15.01
C GLN A 79 7.97 -11.24 13.93
N ILE A 80 8.88 -10.38 14.36
CA ILE A 80 9.76 -9.64 13.44
C ILE A 80 10.78 -10.56 12.78
N ARG A 81 11.41 -10.07 11.73
CA ARG A 81 12.55 -10.72 11.11
C ARG A 81 13.72 -10.76 12.10
N ASN A 82 14.40 -11.91 12.16
CA ASN A 82 15.49 -12.11 13.11
C ASN A 82 16.81 -11.53 12.58
N ASP A 83 17.12 -11.80 11.30
CA ASP A 83 18.36 -11.36 10.67
C ASP A 83 18.22 -11.18 9.14
N SER A 84 19.27 -10.66 8.50
CA SER A 84 19.27 -10.37 7.07
C SER A 84 19.27 -11.61 6.17
N LYS A 85 19.71 -12.77 6.66
CA LYS A 85 19.85 -14.01 5.89
C LYS A 85 18.58 -14.85 5.88
N GLU A 86 17.68 -14.65 6.86
CA GLU A 86 16.39 -15.34 6.95
C GLU A 86 15.68 -15.37 5.59
N LYS A 87 15.00 -16.47 5.24
CA LYS A 87 14.21 -16.49 4.00
C LYS A 87 13.04 -15.50 4.07
N PRO A 88 12.55 -14.97 2.93
CA PRO A 88 11.35 -14.15 2.92
C PRO A 88 10.16 -14.86 3.58
N LYS A 89 9.38 -14.14 4.39
CA LYS A 89 8.19 -14.68 5.06
C LYS A 89 7.00 -13.74 4.99
N CYS A 90 5.81 -14.33 5.02
CA CYS A 90 4.60 -13.64 5.41
C CYS A 90 4.58 -13.51 6.94
N ARG A 91 4.37 -12.32 7.47
CA ARG A 91 4.38 -12.01 8.90
C ARG A 91 3.09 -11.29 9.26
N VAL A 92 2.34 -11.82 10.23
CA VAL A 92 1.07 -11.26 10.67
C VAL A 92 1.22 -10.70 12.07
N PHE A 93 0.89 -9.42 12.26
CA PHE A 93 0.85 -8.78 13.57
C PHE A 93 -0.61 -8.52 13.98
N PRO A 94 -1.01 -8.87 15.21
CA PRO A 94 -2.36 -8.60 15.70
C PRO A 94 -2.56 -7.11 15.83
N TYR A 95 -3.70 -6.59 15.36
CA TYR A 95 -4.03 -5.17 15.39
C TYR A 95 -5.52 -4.95 15.69
N ILE A 96 -5.83 -4.19 16.73
CA ILE A 96 -7.20 -3.79 17.02
C ILE A 96 -7.52 -2.49 16.27
N ARG A 97 -8.52 -2.60 15.38
CA ARG A 97 -9.02 -1.51 14.55
C ARG A 97 -9.51 -0.34 15.39
N ILE A 98 -9.34 0.87 14.86
CA ILE A 98 -9.78 2.11 15.53
C ILE A 98 -11.25 2.02 15.97
N LYS A 99 -12.12 1.42 15.14
CA LYS A 99 -13.55 1.27 15.45
C LYS A 99 -13.86 0.38 16.65
N ASP A 100 -12.98 -0.58 16.95
CA ASP A 100 -13.17 -1.59 17.98
C ASP A 100 -12.40 -1.24 19.27
N ARG A 101 -11.67 -0.12 19.28
CA ARG A 101 -10.93 0.35 20.46
C ARG A 101 -11.87 0.82 21.57
N GLN A 102 -11.48 0.51 22.80
CA GLN A 102 -12.13 1.02 24.01
C GLN A 102 -11.39 2.24 24.58
N SER A 103 -11.90 2.83 25.66
CA SER A 103 -11.35 4.05 26.28
C SER A 103 -9.90 3.94 26.77
N LYS A 104 -9.44 2.73 27.07
CA LYS A 104 -8.03 2.40 27.31
C LYS A 104 -7.71 1.16 26.51
N HIS A 105 -6.85 1.29 25.51
CA HIS A 105 -6.46 0.19 24.65
C HIS A 105 -4.98 -0.12 24.85
N GLU A 106 -4.70 -1.30 25.40
CA GLU A 106 -3.34 -1.81 25.53
C GLU A 106 -2.81 -2.34 24.20
N PRO A 107 -1.50 -2.28 23.94
CA PRO A 107 -0.89 -2.86 22.75
C PRO A 107 -1.28 -4.34 22.57
N SER A 108 -1.72 -4.70 21.37
CA SER A 108 -2.02 -6.08 20.97
C SER A 108 -0.75 -6.90 20.70
N SER A 109 0.37 -6.21 20.53
CA SER A 109 1.70 -6.76 20.24
C SER A 109 2.75 -5.95 20.98
N LYS A 110 3.85 -6.58 21.37
CA LYS A 110 5.03 -5.88 21.90
C LYS A 110 5.72 -4.97 20.88
N TYR A 111 5.36 -5.10 19.61
CA TYR A 111 5.88 -4.27 18.51
C TYR A 111 4.94 -3.09 18.17
N GLN A 112 3.82 -2.96 18.87
CA GLN A 112 2.87 -1.86 18.72
C GLN A 112 3.14 -0.78 19.77
N PHE A 113 3.25 0.44 19.31
CA PHE A 113 3.23 1.64 20.14
C PHE A 113 1.85 2.32 20.01
N ILE A 114 1.21 2.63 21.14
CA ILE A 114 -0.06 3.36 21.18
C ILE A 114 0.13 4.69 21.90
N ASP A 115 -0.07 5.77 21.16
CA ASP A 115 -0.32 7.08 21.76
C ASP A 115 -1.78 7.14 22.19
N ASN A 116 -2.05 7.10 23.49
CA ASN A 116 -3.41 7.07 24.04
C ASN A 116 -4.25 8.31 23.68
N GLN A 117 -3.62 9.49 23.59
CA GLN A 117 -4.34 10.71 23.25
C GLN A 117 -4.74 10.69 21.78
N ASN A 118 -3.80 10.36 20.90
CA ASN A 118 -4.07 10.24 19.47
C ASN A 118 -5.07 9.11 19.19
N SER A 119 -4.89 7.94 19.81
CA SER A 119 -5.82 6.80 19.70
C SER A 119 -7.26 7.19 20.06
N LYS A 120 -7.45 7.97 21.13
CA LYS A 120 -8.77 8.49 21.52
C LYS A 120 -9.36 9.41 20.44
N LEU A 121 -8.58 10.35 19.91
CA LEU A 121 -9.04 11.26 18.86
C LEU A 121 -9.39 10.52 17.57
N LEU A 122 -8.57 9.54 17.17
CA LEU A 122 -8.84 8.68 16.02
C LEU A 122 -10.15 7.90 16.22
N HIS A 123 -10.36 7.33 17.39
CA HIS A 123 -11.62 6.65 17.70
C HIS A 123 -12.81 7.60 17.64
N GLU A 124 -12.70 8.79 18.22
CA GLU A 124 -13.79 9.77 18.27
C GLU A 124 -14.18 10.30 16.88
N HIS A 125 -13.19 10.59 16.03
CA HIS A 125 -13.42 11.34 14.79
C HIS A 125 -13.25 10.53 13.49
N LEU A 126 -12.65 9.33 13.56
CA LEU A 126 -12.27 8.53 12.38
C LEU A 126 -12.67 7.05 12.46
N ARG A 127 -13.33 6.59 13.52
CA ARG A 127 -13.76 5.17 13.63
C ARG A 127 -14.65 4.68 12.49
N THR A 128 -15.41 5.57 11.84
CA THR A 128 -16.27 5.21 10.71
C THR A 128 -15.58 5.36 9.35
N TYR A 129 -14.35 5.88 9.33
CA TYR A 129 -13.57 6.03 8.10
C TYR A 129 -12.90 4.70 7.75
N GLY A 130 -13.33 4.08 6.64
CA GLY A 130 -12.97 2.70 6.30
C GLY A 130 -11.48 2.43 6.07
N TYR A 131 -10.68 3.47 5.79
CA TYR A 131 -9.27 3.33 5.45
C TYR A 131 -8.30 3.81 6.55
N ILE A 132 -8.79 4.15 7.76
CA ILE A 132 -7.92 4.66 8.84
C ILE A 132 -6.86 3.64 9.26
N ASP A 133 -7.25 2.37 9.33
CA ASP A 133 -6.41 1.29 9.84
C ASP A 133 -5.20 1.00 8.93
N SER A 134 -5.33 1.25 7.62
CA SER A 134 -4.24 1.01 6.65
C SER A 134 -3.09 2.02 6.75
N ILE A 135 -3.31 3.15 7.42
CA ILE A 135 -2.25 4.12 7.70
C ILE A 135 -1.84 4.13 9.18
N ASN A 136 -2.79 3.90 10.09
CA ASN A 136 -2.50 3.89 11.52
C ASN A 136 -1.53 2.76 11.90
N THR A 137 -1.63 1.61 11.23
CA THR A 137 -0.68 0.50 11.43
C THR A 137 0.76 0.88 11.07
N VAL A 138 0.98 1.71 10.04
CA VAL A 138 2.32 2.20 9.68
C VAL A 138 2.89 3.12 10.75
N PHE A 139 2.05 3.88 11.43
CA PHE A 139 2.48 4.69 12.57
C PHE A 139 2.80 3.82 13.79
N GLU A 140 1.84 3.01 14.23
CA GLU A 140 1.94 2.30 15.51
C GLU A 140 2.92 1.11 15.49
N TYR A 141 3.17 0.48 14.34
CA TYR A 141 4.01 -0.72 14.24
C TYR A 141 5.39 -0.47 13.67
N TYR A 142 5.96 0.73 13.83
CA TYR A 142 7.29 1.02 13.32
C TYR A 142 8.34 -0.02 13.76
N LEU A 143 8.25 -0.54 14.99
CA LEU A 143 9.16 -1.59 15.48
C LEU A 143 9.07 -2.91 14.70
N SER A 144 7.95 -3.19 14.04
CA SER A 144 7.80 -4.39 13.21
C SER A 144 8.56 -4.32 11.89
N PHE A 145 8.89 -3.11 11.41
CA PHE A 145 9.52 -2.89 10.11
C PHE A 145 10.71 -1.92 10.10
N SER A 146 11.18 -1.48 11.27
CA SER A 146 12.29 -0.52 11.39
C SER A 146 13.63 -1.06 10.86
N MET A 147 13.80 -2.38 10.83
CA MET A 147 15.02 -3.04 10.36
C MET A 147 15.14 -3.18 8.83
N TYR A 148 14.05 -2.93 8.09
CA TYR A 148 14.10 -3.00 6.63
C TYR A 148 14.65 -1.71 6.06
N ASP A 149 15.51 -1.82 5.05
CA ASP A 149 16.09 -0.69 4.34
C ASP A 149 15.00 0.10 3.61
N TYR A 150 14.07 -0.62 2.98
CA TYR A 150 12.95 -0.02 2.26
C TYR A 150 11.63 -0.73 2.57
N ILE A 151 10.56 0.03 2.71
CA ILE A 151 9.20 -0.51 2.81
C ILE A 151 8.37 -0.05 1.63
N LEU A 152 7.48 -0.91 1.15
CA LEU A 152 6.38 -0.55 0.28
C LEU A 152 5.09 -0.62 1.10
N ARG A 153 4.54 0.54 1.48
CA ARG A 153 3.15 0.62 1.94
C ARG A 153 2.26 0.54 0.71
N THR A 154 1.36 -0.43 0.66
CA THR A 154 0.44 -0.63 -0.47
C THR A 154 -0.93 -1.08 0.02
N ASP A 155 -1.92 -1.05 -0.87
CA ASP A 155 -3.26 -1.57 -0.66
C ASP A 155 -3.35 -3.03 -1.18
N MET A 156 -4.37 -3.79 -0.75
CA MET A 156 -4.48 -5.20 -1.13
C MET A 156 -4.91 -5.41 -2.59
N ASP A 157 -5.55 -4.43 -3.20
CA ASP A 157 -6.00 -4.43 -4.59
C ASP A 157 -4.92 -4.00 -5.59
N CYS A 158 -3.68 -4.37 -5.27
CA CYS A 158 -2.49 -4.05 -6.04
C CYS A 158 -1.71 -5.30 -6.44
N PHE A 159 -0.83 -5.12 -7.43
CA PHE A 159 0.05 -6.15 -7.96
C PHE A 159 1.47 -5.62 -8.03
N LEU A 160 2.43 -6.42 -7.58
CA LEU A 160 3.84 -6.20 -7.88
C LEU A 160 4.18 -6.77 -9.24
N THR A 161 5.01 -6.07 -10.01
CA THR A 161 5.56 -6.61 -11.26
C THR A 161 6.95 -7.17 -11.03
N HIS A 162 7.49 -7.88 -12.03
CA HIS A 162 8.87 -8.33 -11.99
C HIS A 162 9.88 -7.16 -11.92
N ASN A 163 9.54 -5.96 -12.41
CA ASN A 163 10.44 -4.81 -12.33
C ASN A 163 10.68 -4.38 -10.88
N PHE A 164 9.71 -4.53 -9.97
CA PHE A 164 9.93 -4.23 -8.55
C PHE A 164 11.07 -5.07 -7.94
N ALA A 165 11.42 -6.22 -8.54
CA ALA A 165 12.51 -7.08 -8.10
C ALA A 165 13.92 -6.50 -8.32
N HIS A 166 14.02 -5.45 -9.14
CA HIS A 166 15.31 -4.94 -9.62
C HIS A 166 15.64 -3.54 -9.13
N TYR A 167 14.66 -2.80 -8.62
CA TYR A 167 14.81 -1.37 -8.38
C TYR A 167 14.51 -0.97 -6.94
N VAL A 168 15.29 -0.02 -6.43
CA VAL A 168 15.05 0.66 -5.16
C VAL A 168 15.03 2.19 -5.38
N PRO A 169 14.48 2.97 -4.45
CA PRO A 169 14.44 4.43 -4.55
C PRO A 169 15.85 5.03 -4.58
N TYR A 170 16.07 5.96 -5.51
CA TYR A 170 17.34 6.67 -5.65
C TYR A 170 17.58 7.66 -4.50
N ASN A 171 18.84 7.82 -4.09
CA ASN A 171 19.27 8.74 -3.02
C ASN A 171 18.43 8.64 -1.72
N ASN A 172 18.04 7.42 -1.35
CA ASN A 172 17.18 7.17 -0.18
C ASN A 172 15.92 8.04 -0.15
N SER A 173 15.37 8.35 -1.32
CA SER A 173 14.09 9.05 -1.43
C SER A 173 12.92 8.16 -1.01
N LEU A 174 11.82 8.81 -0.63
CA LEU A 174 10.52 8.16 -0.52
C LEU A 174 9.73 8.41 -1.81
N LEU A 175 9.45 7.35 -2.55
CA LEU A 175 8.62 7.42 -3.74
C LEU A 175 7.15 7.37 -3.37
N VAL A 176 6.36 8.23 -3.99
CA VAL A 176 4.90 8.29 -3.79
C VAL A 176 4.22 8.06 -5.14
N GLY A 177 3.27 7.13 -5.17
CA GLY A 177 2.44 6.89 -6.35
C GLY A 177 1.37 7.94 -6.58
N ARG A 178 0.54 7.75 -7.61
CA ARG A 178 -0.49 8.70 -8.02
C ARG A 178 -1.82 8.42 -7.32
N GLY A 179 -2.44 9.46 -6.74
CA GLY A 179 -3.72 9.35 -6.03
C GLY A 179 -4.99 9.56 -6.87
N GLY A 180 -4.91 10.22 -8.03
CA GLY A 180 -6.04 10.30 -8.98
C GLY A 180 -7.26 11.17 -8.59
N TYR A 181 -7.21 11.88 -7.46
CA TYR A 181 -8.35 12.67 -6.94
C TYR A 181 -8.22 14.19 -7.14
N SER A 182 -7.04 14.69 -7.55
CA SER A 182 -6.78 16.13 -7.51
C SER A 182 -7.58 16.91 -8.55
N THR A 183 -8.18 18.00 -8.11
CA THR A 183 -8.86 19.00 -8.94
C THR A 183 -8.33 20.39 -8.58
N ALA A 184 -8.59 21.38 -9.43
CA ALA A 184 -8.26 22.77 -9.11
C ALA A 184 -8.90 23.24 -7.79
N PHE A 185 -10.10 22.74 -7.47
CA PHE A 185 -10.81 23.05 -6.24
C PHE A 185 -10.09 22.49 -4.99
N ASN A 186 -9.87 21.17 -4.92
CA ASN A 186 -9.26 20.59 -3.73
C ASN A 186 -7.80 21.02 -3.55
N SER A 187 -7.01 21.16 -4.62
CA SER A 187 -5.63 21.63 -4.51
C SER A 187 -5.54 23.02 -3.87
N LYS A 188 -6.40 23.96 -4.28
CA LYS A 188 -6.46 25.30 -3.66
C LYS A 188 -6.94 25.22 -2.21
N ARG A 189 -7.95 24.40 -1.93
CA ARG A 189 -8.48 24.23 -0.58
C ARG A 189 -7.44 23.61 0.37
N LEU A 190 -6.72 22.58 -0.05
CA LEU A 190 -5.67 21.94 0.74
C LEU A 190 -4.51 22.89 1.04
N LYS A 191 -4.10 23.72 0.08
CA LYS A 191 -3.10 24.77 0.33
C LYS A 191 -3.55 25.77 1.41
N ARG A 192 -4.80 26.24 1.36
CA ARG A 192 -5.38 27.07 2.44
C ARG A 192 -5.36 26.32 3.78
N ILE A 193 -5.78 25.05 3.81
CA ILE A 193 -5.84 24.24 5.02
C ILE A 193 -4.44 24.09 5.64
N ALA A 194 -3.41 23.83 4.83
CA ALA A 194 -2.03 23.78 5.32
C ALA A 194 -1.65 25.08 6.04
N HIS A 195 -1.97 26.25 5.47
CA HIS A 195 -1.73 27.53 6.13
C HIS A 195 -2.52 27.67 7.44
N ASN A 196 -3.78 27.23 7.49
CA ASN A 196 -4.59 27.23 8.73
C ASN A 196 -4.01 26.30 9.82
N MET A 197 -3.29 25.25 9.42
CA MET A 197 -2.58 24.34 10.32
C MET A 197 -1.17 24.85 10.70
N ASN A 198 -0.76 26.03 10.24
CA ASN A 198 0.62 26.53 10.31
C ASN A 198 1.65 25.60 9.65
N TRP A 199 1.23 24.86 8.62
CA TRP A 199 2.09 23.99 7.81
C TRP A 199 2.56 24.70 6.55
N THR A 200 3.79 24.39 6.16
CA THR A 200 4.36 24.77 4.86
C THR A 200 3.75 23.93 3.74
N TYR A 201 3.91 24.37 2.49
CA TYR A 201 3.29 23.72 1.34
C TYR A 201 4.19 23.77 0.10
N ALA A 202 4.54 22.61 -0.47
CA ALA A 202 5.48 22.47 -1.58
C ALA A 202 4.83 22.44 -2.99
N ASP A 203 3.53 22.75 -3.08
CA ASP A 203 2.74 22.77 -4.32
C ASP A 203 2.78 21.46 -5.14
N LYS A 204 2.89 20.32 -4.45
CA LYS A 204 2.77 18.97 -5.05
C LYS A 204 1.31 18.52 -5.04
N ASN A 205 0.87 17.83 -6.09
CA ASN A 205 -0.53 17.45 -6.29
C ASN A 205 -0.66 15.97 -6.68
N SER A 206 -1.89 15.44 -6.59
CA SER A 206 -2.27 14.08 -6.98
C SER A 206 -1.44 12.98 -6.31
N LEU A 207 -1.10 13.18 -5.03
CA LEU A 207 -0.26 12.29 -4.22
C LEU A 207 -1.04 11.07 -3.71
N GLY A 208 -0.55 9.87 -4.01
CA GLY A 208 -1.19 8.60 -3.69
C GLY A 208 -0.88 8.05 -2.29
N SER A 209 -1.50 6.92 -1.99
CA SER A 209 -1.33 6.18 -0.74
C SER A 209 -0.22 5.11 -0.83
N THR A 210 0.33 4.81 -2.01
CA THR A 210 1.45 3.87 -2.14
C THR A 210 2.79 4.58 -1.93
N TRP A 211 3.56 4.12 -0.96
CA TRP A 211 4.85 4.71 -0.59
C TRP A 211 5.97 3.68 -0.63
N TYR A 212 7.04 3.94 -1.37
CA TYR A 212 8.23 3.08 -1.46
C TYR A 212 9.49 3.83 -1.05
N GLY A 213 10.11 3.48 0.07
CA GLY A 213 11.27 4.20 0.58
C GLY A 213 11.70 3.78 1.97
N PRO A 214 12.63 4.52 2.59
CA PRO A 214 13.15 4.19 3.91
C PRO A 214 12.04 4.03 4.96
N SER A 215 12.16 3.00 5.80
CA SER A 215 11.19 2.68 6.86
C SER A 215 10.91 3.87 7.77
N SER A 216 11.96 4.60 8.17
CA SER A 216 11.86 5.78 9.03
C SER A 216 11.10 6.94 8.39
N MET A 217 11.26 7.16 7.08
CA MET A 217 10.54 8.20 6.35
C MET A 217 9.05 7.86 6.24
N ALA A 218 8.72 6.61 5.93
CA ALA A 218 7.33 6.16 5.85
C ALA A 218 6.61 6.27 7.21
N HIS A 219 7.28 5.89 8.31
CA HIS A 219 6.76 6.05 9.67
C HIS A 219 6.49 7.53 10.01
N ARG A 220 7.45 8.42 9.71
CA ARG A 220 7.28 9.86 9.93
C ARG A 220 6.14 10.44 9.09
N LEU A 221 6.04 10.04 7.82
CA LEU A 221 4.95 10.47 6.95
C LEU A 221 3.58 9.97 7.45
N ALA A 222 3.49 8.76 8.00
CA ALA A 222 2.26 8.24 8.59
C ALA A 222 1.78 9.08 9.77
N ASN A 223 2.69 9.51 10.67
CA ASN A 223 2.35 10.39 11.79
C ASN A 223 1.70 11.70 11.31
N TYR A 224 2.35 12.43 10.40
CA TYR A 224 1.80 13.67 9.88
C TYR A 224 0.50 13.45 9.09
N THR A 225 0.38 12.32 8.37
CA THR A 225 -0.85 11.96 7.67
C THR A 225 -2.02 11.82 8.65
N LEU A 226 -1.83 11.13 9.78
CA LEU A 226 -2.86 11.00 10.82
C LEU A 226 -3.27 12.35 11.43
N GLN A 227 -2.30 13.23 11.71
CA GLN A 227 -2.57 14.57 12.22
C GLN A 227 -3.41 15.40 11.24
N ALA A 228 -3.07 15.36 9.95
CA ALA A 228 -3.82 16.03 8.90
C ALA A 228 -5.23 15.45 8.73
N MET A 229 -5.37 14.13 8.76
CA MET A 229 -6.68 13.45 8.70
C MET A 229 -7.58 13.86 9.86
N LEU A 230 -7.04 13.93 11.08
CA LEU A 230 -7.78 14.41 12.25
C LEU A 230 -8.22 15.86 12.08
N TYR A 231 -7.31 16.76 11.70
CA TYR A 231 -7.65 18.16 11.48
C TYR A 231 -8.74 18.32 10.43
N LEU A 232 -8.61 17.63 9.29
CA LEU A 232 -9.59 17.65 8.21
C LEU A 232 -10.95 17.14 8.67
N SER A 233 -10.99 15.99 9.35
CA SER A 233 -12.25 15.40 9.83
C SER A 233 -12.96 16.32 10.83
N ILE A 234 -12.22 16.98 11.72
CA ILE A 234 -12.77 17.85 12.76
C ILE A 234 -13.23 19.20 12.19
N ASN A 235 -12.42 19.82 11.33
CA ASN A 235 -12.57 21.23 10.98
C ASN A 235 -13.06 21.48 9.54
N GLU A 236 -12.88 20.53 8.63
CA GLU A 236 -13.06 20.77 7.19
C GLU A 236 -14.16 19.90 6.55
N PHE A 237 -14.62 18.87 7.26
CA PHE A 237 -15.78 18.07 6.87
C PHE A 237 -16.94 18.28 7.84
N THR A 238 -18.14 18.33 7.29
CA THR A 238 -19.40 18.38 8.03
C THR A 238 -19.85 16.99 8.47
N THR A 239 -20.80 16.91 9.40
CA THR A 239 -21.35 15.62 9.87
C THR A 239 -21.93 14.78 8.73
N PRO A 240 -22.76 15.30 7.80
CA PRO A 240 -23.27 14.50 6.68
C PRO A 240 -22.18 13.93 5.76
N GLU A 241 -21.08 14.67 5.55
CA GLU A 241 -19.93 14.19 4.79
C GLU A 241 -19.22 13.05 5.52
N ARG A 242 -18.95 13.21 6.82
CA ARG A 242 -18.30 12.18 7.67
C ARG A 242 -19.12 10.89 7.78
N GLU A 243 -20.44 11.04 7.83
CA GLU A 243 -21.39 9.93 7.88
C GLU A 243 -21.67 9.31 6.50
N GLN A 244 -20.97 9.78 5.45
CA GLN A 244 -21.08 9.30 4.07
C GLN A 244 -22.50 9.41 3.48
N LYS A 245 -23.36 10.29 4.03
CA LYS A 245 -24.74 10.48 3.59
C LYS A 245 -24.86 11.15 2.22
N LEU A 246 -23.81 11.84 1.78
CA LEU A 246 -23.76 12.51 0.48
C LEU A 246 -23.29 11.59 -0.67
N GLY A 247 -22.89 10.36 -0.37
CA GLY A 247 -22.34 9.42 -1.35
C GLY A 247 -21.24 10.09 -2.20
N VAL A 248 -21.33 9.93 -3.52
CA VAL A 248 -20.36 10.47 -4.48
C VAL A 248 -20.69 11.89 -4.97
N MET A 249 -21.67 12.58 -4.37
CA MET A 249 -22.18 13.87 -4.86
C MET A 249 -21.10 14.95 -4.98
N LEU A 250 -20.14 14.97 -4.05
CA LEU A 250 -19.05 15.95 -4.01
C LEU A 250 -17.74 15.42 -4.63
N TRP A 251 -17.74 14.22 -5.19
CA TRP A 251 -16.57 13.68 -5.88
C TRP A 251 -16.44 14.29 -7.29
N PRO A 252 -15.23 14.63 -7.77
CA PRO A 252 -13.92 14.53 -7.11
C PRO A 252 -13.50 15.78 -6.32
N GLU A 253 -14.35 16.80 -6.22
CA GLU A 253 -13.97 18.10 -5.65
C GLU A 253 -13.70 18.05 -4.14
N TRP A 254 -14.56 17.43 -3.33
CA TRP A 254 -14.35 17.33 -1.88
C TRP A 254 -15.13 16.16 -1.28
N HIS A 255 -14.48 14.99 -1.15
CA HIS A 255 -15.17 13.77 -0.75
C HIS A 255 -14.52 13.12 0.47
N TYR A 256 -15.33 12.70 1.44
CA TYR A 256 -14.82 12.15 2.70
C TYR A 256 -14.11 10.80 2.52
N GLY A 257 -14.54 9.99 1.55
CA GLY A 257 -13.88 8.71 1.23
C GLY A 257 -12.43 8.84 0.73
N VAL A 258 -11.96 10.07 0.50
CA VAL A 258 -10.60 10.39 0.02
C VAL A 258 -9.73 11.01 1.12
N LEU A 259 -10.23 11.06 2.36
CA LEU A 259 -9.59 11.73 3.49
C LEU A 259 -8.13 11.29 3.70
N LEU A 260 -7.83 10.00 3.55
CA LEU A 260 -6.46 9.47 3.64
C LEU A 260 -5.53 10.16 2.64
N LEU A 261 -5.97 10.33 1.39
CA LEU A 261 -5.16 10.96 0.36
C LEU A 261 -5.02 12.47 0.60
N TYR A 262 -6.06 13.15 1.10
CA TYR A 262 -5.96 14.54 1.52
C TYR A 262 -4.99 14.73 2.71
N GLY A 263 -5.04 13.83 3.69
CA GLY A 263 -4.10 13.84 4.82
C GLY A 263 -2.65 13.64 4.36
N GLY A 264 -2.43 12.62 3.52
CA GLY A 264 -1.11 12.36 2.91
C GLY A 264 -0.63 13.52 2.06
N HIS A 265 -1.52 14.19 1.33
CA HIS A 265 -1.22 15.38 0.53
C HIS A 265 -0.63 16.51 1.38
N LEU A 266 -1.31 16.86 2.48
CA LEU A 266 -0.89 17.90 3.40
C LEU A 266 0.45 17.53 4.04
N ALA A 267 0.58 16.30 4.52
CA ALA A 267 1.78 15.80 5.17
C ALA A 267 3.01 15.83 4.23
N ILE A 268 2.89 15.29 3.02
CA ILE A 268 3.97 15.28 2.02
C ILE A 268 4.39 16.72 1.67
N ASN A 269 3.43 17.61 1.40
CA ASN A 269 3.74 18.98 1.04
C ASN A 269 4.45 19.73 2.17
N HIS A 270 4.02 19.50 3.42
CA HIS A 270 4.67 20.07 4.58
C HIS A 270 6.09 19.54 4.75
N LEU A 271 6.28 18.23 4.69
CA LEU A 271 7.57 17.58 4.93
C LEU A 271 8.62 17.92 3.87
N ILE A 272 8.22 18.04 2.60
CA ILE A 272 9.11 18.52 1.52
C ILE A 272 9.60 19.94 1.85
N ALA A 273 8.69 20.84 2.22
CA ALA A 273 8.98 22.26 2.38
C ALA A 273 9.64 22.63 3.72
N SER A 274 9.40 21.86 4.79
CA SER A 274 9.90 22.17 6.14
C SER A 274 11.08 21.30 6.59
N GLU A 275 11.11 20.04 6.17
CA GLU A 275 12.09 19.06 6.65
C GLU A 275 13.02 18.55 5.55
N ASN A 276 12.96 19.13 4.34
CA ASN A 276 13.73 18.72 3.17
C ASN A 276 13.60 17.21 2.87
N PHE A 277 12.41 16.63 3.12
CA PHE A 277 12.16 15.23 2.76
C PHE A 277 12.30 15.04 1.25
N ASN A 278 13.23 14.17 0.87
CA ASN A 278 13.45 13.81 -0.53
C ASN A 278 12.33 12.89 -1.01
N ILE A 279 11.28 13.48 -1.60
CA ILE A 279 10.11 12.75 -2.10
C ILE A 279 10.11 12.76 -3.63
N GLY A 280 10.14 11.56 -4.21
CA GLY A 280 10.04 11.35 -5.66
C GLY A 280 8.59 11.07 -6.07
N LEU A 281 8.05 11.83 -7.03
CA LEU A 281 6.72 11.58 -7.59
C LEU A 281 6.82 10.49 -8.64
N ALA A 282 6.36 9.29 -8.28
CA ALA A 282 6.58 8.06 -9.04
C ALA A 282 5.33 7.66 -9.86
N ASP A 283 4.60 8.65 -10.39
CA ASP A 283 3.32 8.53 -11.12
C ASP A 283 3.34 7.64 -12.37
N GLN A 284 4.50 7.14 -12.80
CA GLN A 284 4.65 6.18 -13.91
C GLN A 284 5.17 4.81 -13.44
N LEU A 285 5.70 4.72 -12.21
CA LEU A 285 6.30 3.53 -11.63
C LEU A 285 5.38 2.85 -10.62
N LEU A 286 4.66 3.63 -9.80
CA LEU A 286 3.77 3.20 -8.73
C LEU A 286 2.32 3.60 -9.00
N ASP A 287 1.36 2.87 -8.43
CA ASP A 287 -0.09 3.06 -8.64
C ASP A 287 -0.53 3.08 -10.12
N GLN A 288 0.05 2.22 -10.94
CA GLN A 288 -0.26 2.18 -12.36
C GLN A 288 -1.57 1.43 -12.59
N GLY A 289 -2.52 2.09 -13.25
CA GLY A 289 -3.80 1.45 -13.58
C GLY A 289 -3.60 0.18 -14.39
N VAL A 290 -4.38 -0.85 -14.09
CA VAL A 290 -4.40 -2.13 -14.82
C VAL A 290 -5.17 -2.07 -16.15
N THR A 291 -5.17 -0.90 -16.79
CA THR A 291 -6.01 -0.62 -17.95
C THR A 291 -5.29 -0.75 -19.29
N SER A 292 -3.96 -0.74 -19.29
CA SER A 292 -3.17 -0.82 -20.51
C SER A 292 -3.30 -2.20 -21.16
N LYS A 293 -3.57 -2.19 -22.48
CA LYS A 293 -3.54 -3.35 -23.38
C LYS A 293 -2.27 -3.40 -24.24
N ASP A 294 -1.37 -2.43 -24.10
CA ASP A 294 -0.04 -2.50 -24.73
C ASP A 294 0.69 -3.68 -24.10
N LYS A 295 0.91 -4.73 -24.90
CA LYS A 295 1.53 -6.00 -24.49
C LYS A 295 2.93 -5.84 -23.90
N THR A 296 3.54 -4.66 -23.99
CA THR A 296 4.86 -4.36 -23.45
C THR A 296 4.83 -3.29 -22.36
N ASP A 297 3.66 -2.84 -21.90
CA ASP A 297 3.53 -1.68 -20.99
C ASP A 297 4.36 -1.82 -19.71
N ILE A 298 4.39 -3.02 -19.11
CA ILE A 298 5.17 -3.26 -17.88
C ILE A 298 6.65 -3.00 -18.13
N ASP A 299 7.20 -3.58 -19.20
CA ASP A 299 8.63 -3.52 -19.53
C ASP A 299 9.04 -2.14 -20.06
N LYS A 300 8.27 -1.64 -21.02
CA LYS A 300 8.50 -0.37 -21.72
C LYS A 300 8.47 0.84 -20.79
N ASN A 301 7.60 0.81 -19.78
CA ASN A 301 7.42 1.92 -18.84
C ASN A 301 7.94 1.60 -17.43
N LEU A 302 8.59 0.46 -17.25
CA LEU A 302 9.18 0.02 -15.97
C LEU A 302 8.19 0.12 -14.81
N ARG A 303 6.95 -0.31 -15.07
CA ARG A 303 5.87 -0.35 -14.09
C ARG A 303 6.33 -1.25 -12.95
N LEU A 304 6.46 -0.73 -11.74
CA LEU A 304 6.86 -1.53 -10.56
C LEU A 304 5.65 -2.09 -9.84
N HIS A 305 4.55 -1.32 -9.84
CA HIS A 305 3.39 -1.58 -9.03
C HIS A 305 2.12 -1.15 -9.77
N LEU A 306 1.18 -2.08 -9.90
CA LEU A 306 -0.12 -1.86 -10.52
C LEU A 306 -1.22 -1.77 -9.46
N HIS A 307 -2.26 -1.01 -9.74
CA HIS A 307 -3.37 -0.76 -8.82
C HIS A 307 -4.71 -0.90 -9.56
N CYS A 308 -5.62 -1.71 -9.00
CA CYS A 308 -6.97 -1.91 -9.51
C CYS A 308 -7.95 -0.82 -9.06
N TRP A 309 -7.84 0.35 -9.71
CA TRP A 309 -8.71 1.50 -9.46
C TRP A 309 -10.17 1.14 -9.76
N HIS A 310 -11.10 1.94 -9.22
CA HIS A 310 -12.53 1.74 -9.46
C HIS A 310 -12.86 2.01 -10.93
N GLY A 311 -13.14 0.94 -11.66
CA GLY A 311 -13.55 0.98 -13.06
C GLY A 311 -13.82 -0.43 -13.60
N ASP A 312 -14.59 -0.46 -14.68
CA ASP A 312 -14.63 -1.60 -15.57
C ASP A 312 -13.56 -1.35 -16.65
N GLU A 313 -12.79 -2.39 -16.97
CA GLU A 313 -11.83 -2.50 -18.09
C GLU A 313 -10.33 -2.34 -17.80
N PRO A 314 -9.49 -3.11 -18.53
CA PRO A 314 -9.62 -4.52 -18.94
C PRO A 314 -9.56 -5.55 -17.80
N PHE A 315 -8.93 -5.24 -16.67
CA PHE A 315 -9.04 -6.03 -15.45
C PHE A 315 -9.82 -5.25 -14.39
N SER A 316 -10.97 -5.77 -13.98
CA SER A 316 -11.81 -5.20 -12.91
C SER A 316 -11.88 -6.16 -11.73
N LYS A 317 -11.52 -5.69 -10.53
CA LYS A 317 -11.65 -6.48 -9.31
C LYS A 317 -13.09 -6.91 -9.05
N PHE A 318 -14.07 -6.09 -9.43
CA PHE A 318 -15.49 -6.42 -9.33
C PHE A 318 -15.89 -7.53 -10.30
N ALA A 319 -15.46 -7.43 -11.56
CA ALA A 319 -15.68 -8.47 -12.56
C ALA A 319 -15.02 -9.81 -12.18
N PHE A 320 -13.82 -9.76 -11.60
CA PHE A 320 -13.10 -10.93 -11.11
C PHE A 320 -13.85 -11.62 -9.96
N LYS A 321 -14.30 -10.85 -8.95
CA LYS A 321 -15.09 -11.36 -7.83
C LYS A 321 -16.43 -11.94 -8.30
N ALA A 322 -17.05 -11.33 -9.31
CA ALA A 322 -18.26 -11.83 -9.96
C ALA A 322 -18.02 -13.07 -10.86
N GLY A 323 -16.78 -13.55 -10.99
CA GLY A 323 -16.45 -14.74 -11.76
C GLY A 323 -16.48 -14.55 -13.29
N LYS A 324 -16.56 -13.31 -13.79
CA LYS A 324 -16.63 -13.02 -15.24
C LYS A 324 -15.41 -13.54 -16.02
N TYR A 325 -14.29 -13.74 -15.33
CA TYR A 325 -13.03 -14.20 -15.93
C TYR A 325 -12.78 -15.72 -15.78
N ASN A 326 -13.71 -16.50 -15.20
CA ASN A 326 -13.51 -17.93 -14.97
C ASN A 326 -13.32 -18.76 -16.25
N VAL A 327 -13.73 -18.22 -17.39
CA VAL A 327 -13.57 -18.86 -18.71
C VAL A 327 -12.16 -18.69 -19.29
N ILE A 328 -11.35 -17.78 -18.72
CA ILE A 328 -10.01 -17.48 -19.20
C ILE A 328 -9.02 -18.43 -18.49
N GLN A 329 -8.18 -19.09 -19.28
CA GLN A 329 -7.10 -19.91 -18.75
C GLN A 329 -5.87 -19.04 -18.50
N PRO A 330 -5.29 -19.00 -17.29
CA PRO A 330 -4.13 -18.14 -17.03
C PRO A 330 -2.92 -18.43 -17.94
N SER A 331 -2.79 -19.68 -18.40
CA SER A 331 -1.73 -20.08 -19.34
C SER A 331 -1.81 -19.35 -20.69
N SER A 332 -2.99 -18.90 -21.12
CA SER A 332 -3.13 -18.13 -22.36
C SER A 332 -2.62 -16.69 -22.24
N LEU A 333 -2.31 -16.23 -21.03
CA LEU A 333 -1.86 -14.86 -20.74
C LEU A 333 -0.37 -14.77 -20.37
N ILE A 334 0.38 -15.88 -20.42
CA ILE A 334 1.81 -15.91 -20.01
C ILE A 334 2.66 -14.93 -20.84
N SER A 335 2.37 -14.79 -22.13
CA SER A 335 3.10 -13.89 -23.04
C SER A 335 2.55 -12.47 -23.08
N ASP A 336 1.50 -12.16 -22.31
CA ASP A 336 0.91 -10.82 -22.24
C ASP A 336 1.52 -10.05 -21.06
N THR A 337 2.52 -9.21 -21.33
CA THR A 337 3.14 -8.33 -20.34
C THR A 337 2.50 -6.94 -20.29
N SER A 338 1.27 -6.79 -20.81
CA SER A 338 0.45 -5.62 -20.51
C SER A 338 0.05 -5.59 -19.04
N ALA A 339 -0.18 -4.39 -18.49
CA ALA A 339 -0.64 -4.24 -17.10
C ALA A 339 -1.93 -5.04 -16.84
N SER A 340 -2.83 -5.08 -17.81
CA SER A 340 -4.10 -5.79 -17.70
C SER A 340 -3.96 -7.31 -17.81
N GLY A 341 -3.21 -7.80 -18.80
CA GLY A 341 -2.94 -9.23 -18.99
C GLY A 341 -2.19 -9.83 -17.80
N TYR A 342 -1.19 -9.11 -17.28
CA TYR A 342 -0.45 -9.51 -16.10
C TYR A 342 -1.34 -9.59 -14.86
N ALA A 343 -2.11 -8.53 -14.54
CA ALA A 343 -3.00 -8.53 -13.39
C ALA A 343 -4.05 -9.65 -13.48
N MET A 344 -4.65 -9.84 -14.65
CA MET A 344 -5.59 -10.92 -14.93
C MET A 344 -4.97 -12.30 -14.70
N ARG A 345 -3.78 -12.55 -15.26
CA ARG A 345 -3.06 -13.81 -15.08
C ARG A 345 -2.80 -14.11 -13.61
N ILE A 346 -2.20 -13.17 -12.89
CA ILE A 346 -1.83 -13.35 -11.48
C ILE A 346 -3.07 -13.58 -10.61
N ALA A 347 -4.16 -12.85 -10.86
CA ALA A 347 -5.42 -13.03 -10.14
C ALA A 347 -6.07 -14.41 -10.43
N LEU A 348 -6.09 -14.85 -11.69
CA LEU A 348 -6.64 -16.16 -12.04
C LEU A 348 -5.77 -17.31 -11.49
N GLU A 349 -4.44 -17.19 -11.58
CA GLU A 349 -3.52 -18.15 -10.97
C GLU A 349 -3.74 -18.25 -9.46
N SER A 350 -3.84 -17.12 -8.77
CA SER A 350 -4.05 -17.11 -7.32
C SER A 350 -5.40 -17.69 -6.92
N LYS A 351 -6.42 -17.61 -7.77
CA LYS A 351 -7.73 -18.24 -7.57
C LYS A 351 -7.70 -19.74 -7.80
N LEU A 352 -7.00 -20.21 -8.84
CA LEU A 352 -6.97 -21.63 -9.21
C LEU A 352 -6.03 -22.46 -8.33
N MET A 353 -4.99 -21.85 -7.76
CA MET A 353 -4.11 -22.52 -6.82
C MET A 353 -4.81 -22.79 -5.49
N THR A 354 -4.55 -23.94 -4.88
CA THR A 354 -4.85 -24.16 -3.46
C THR A 354 -3.95 -23.27 -2.58
N LEU A 355 -4.31 -23.06 -1.32
CA LEU A 355 -3.45 -22.34 -0.38
C LEU A 355 -2.09 -23.04 -0.19
N GLU A 356 -2.08 -24.37 -0.18
CA GLU A 356 -0.82 -25.14 -0.14
C GLU A 356 0.04 -24.91 -1.39
N GLN A 357 -0.56 -24.82 -2.58
CA GLN A 357 0.18 -24.47 -3.80
C GLN A 357 0.75 -23.04 -3.76
N LEU A 358 0.00 -22.06 -3.22
CA LEU A 358 0.49 -20.70 -3.03
C LEU A 358 1.63 -20.64 -2.01
N LYS A 359 1.48 -21.33 -0.88
CA LYS A 359 2.54 -21.51 0.12
C LYS A 359 3.78 -22.13 -0.51
N GLN A 360 3.62 -23.17 -1.33
CA GLN A 360 4.72 -23.82 -2.02
C GLN A 360 5.47 -22.86 -2.96
N LYS A 361 4.78 -21.91 -3.61
CA LYS A 361 5.44 -20.84 -4.38
C LYS A 361 6.40 -20.01 -3.53
N LEU A 362 6.08 -19.74 -2.26
CA LEU A 362 7.00 -19.06 -1.36
C LEU A 362 8.19 -19.94 -0.97
N ILE A 363 7.94 -21.21 -0.67
CA ILE A 363 8.98 -22.18 -0.25
C ILE A 363 10.00 -22.44 -1.36
N ASP A 364 9.55 -22.49 -2.62
CA ASP A 364 10.40 -22.77 -3.77
C ASP A 364 11.27 -21.57 -4.18
N ILE A 365 11.00 -20.38 -3.64
CA ILE A 365 11.85 -19.22 -3.89
C ILE A 365 13.20 -19.45 -3.22
N LYS A 366 14.22 -19.58 -4.07
CA LYS A 366 15.63 -19.68 -3.67
C LYS A 366 15.87 -20.86 -2.71
N LYS A 367 15.35 -22.05 -3.08
CA LYS A 367 16.20 -23.26 -3.00
C LYS A 367 17.37 -23.05 -3.95
#